data_AF-A0A2J7VHK9-F1
#
_entry.id   AF-A0A2J7VHK9-F1
#
_cell.length_a   1.000
_cell.length_b   1.000
_cell.length_c   1.000
_cell.angle_alpha   90.00
_cell.angle_beta   90.00
_cell.angle_gamma   90.00
#
_symmetry.space_group_name_H-M   'P 1'
#
loop_
_entity.id
_entity.type
_entity.pdbx_description
1 polymer ?
#
loop_
_entity_poly.entity_id
_entity_poly.type
_entity_poly.pdbx_seq_one_letter_code
_entity_poly.pdbx_strand_id
1 'polypeptide(L)'
;MNETAKSDEVGPYRLVALLYEGEYFGVVYTNGAKALTVKGANLDDCFAQVQAWTSQRLAEKARARNGLVPEVGELTAAFRRIEPRVHDGQLAMLRAHVKAKDRRITATELAAAAEYKGHEAANLHYGRLGWLLYGEVPTDLPESPREGLPVYTFALADGERQGAEWVWTLRPEVAAAAVAAGLA
;
A
#
# COMPACT_ATOMS: atom_id res chain seq x y z
N MET A 1 -0.28 10.24 24.88
CA MET A 1 -0.15 11.43 24.00
C MET A 1 -1.48 11.59 23.30
N ASN A 2 -2.14 12.74 23.43
CA ASN A 2 -3.32 13.03 22.61
C ASN A 2 -2.82 13.38 21.22
N GLU A 3 -3.00 12.46 20.28
CA GLU A 3 -2.62 12.66 18.88
C GLU A 3 -3.48 13.79 18.31
N THR A 4 -2.86 14.91 17.94
CA THR A 4 -3.54 16.11 17.43
C THR A 4 -3.64 16.11 15.90
N ALA A 5 -2.90 15.24 15.23
CA ALA A 5 -2.93 15.06 13.80
C ALA A 5 -2.48 13.65 13.39
N LYS A 6 -3.01 13.16 12.27
CA LYS A 6 -2.55 11.97 11.54
C LYS A 6 -2.08 12.40 10.17
N SER A 7 -1.03 11.79 9.64
CA SER A 7 -0.59 12.11 8.29
C SER A 7 0.01 10.92 7.59
N ASP A 8 -0.08 10.94 6.28
CA ASP A 8 0.56 9.98 5.40
C ASP A 8 0.87 10.60 4.04
N GLU A 9 1.74 9.97 3.29
CA GLU A 9 2.06 10.32 1.91
C GLU A 9 1.89 9.08 1.01
N VAL A 10 1.54 9.23 -0.25
CA VAL A 10 1.42 8.11 -1.19
C VAL A 10 1.48 8.65 -2.60
N GLY A 11 2.51 8.28 -3.35
CA GLY A 11 2.80 8.92 -4.63
C GLY A 11 2.84 10.44 -4.50
N PRO A 12 2.09 11.19 -5.33
CA PRO A 12 2.06 12.65 -5.29
C PRO A 12 1.16 13.23 -4.18
N TYR A 13 0.50 12.38 -3.38
CA TYR A 13 -0.51 12.81 -2.41
C TYR A 13 0.06 12.85 -1.00
N ARG A 14 -0.25 13.91 -0.26
CA ARG A 14 -0.03 14.02 1.18
C ARG A 14 -1.38 14.17 1.87
N LEU A 15 -1.71 13.23 2.74
CA LEU A 15 -2.96 13.11 3.48
C LEU A 15 -2.71 13.59 4.89
N VAL A 16 -3.57 14.46 5.41
CA VAL A 16 -3.48 14.98 6.77
C VAL A 16 -4.87 14.98 7.39
N ALA A 17 -5.03 14.43 8.59
CA ALA A 17 -6.15 14.70 9.47
C ALA A 17 -5.66 15.51 10.66
N LEU A 18 -6.36 16.56 11.07
CA LEU A 18 -5.95 17.42 12.19
C LEU A 18 -7.15 17.99 12.95
N LEU A 19 -6.96 18.23 14.24
CA LEU A 19 -7.87 19.07 15.04
C LEU A 19 -7.42 20.53 14.90
N TYR A 20 -8.31 21.38 14.40
CA TYR A 20 -8.05 22.82 14.24
C TYR A 20 -9.26 23.61 14.71
N GLU A 21 -9.06 24.57 15.61
CA GLU A 21 -10.12 25.42 16.18
C GLU A 21 -11.33 24.65 16.74
N GLY A 22 -11.10 23.45 17.30
CA GLY A 22 -12.14 22.60 17.89
C GLY A 22 -12.91 21.74 16.88
N GLU A 23 -12.56 21.79 15.60
CA GLU A 23 -13.13 20.95 14.55
C GLU A 23 -12.09 20.00 13.95
N TYR A 24 -12.52 18.82 13.51
CA TYR A 24 -11.64 17.86 12.84
C TYR A 24 -11.72 18.04 11.33
N PHE A 25 -10.55 18.13 10.69
CA PHE A 25 -10.40 18.29 9.26
C PHE A 25 -9.55 17.17 8.67
N GLY A 26 -9.91 16.74 7.46
CA GLY A 26 -9.05 15.97 6.58
C GLY A 26 -8.66 16.83 5.38
N VAL A 27 -7.38 16.82 4.99
CA VAL A 27 -6.85 17.57 3.86
C VAL A 27 -5.97 16.66 3.01
N VAL A 28 -6.18 16.70 1.69
CA VAL A 28 -5.25 16.10 0.72
C VAL A 28 -4.51 17.21 -0.01
N TYR A 29 -3.20 17.12 -0.05
CA TYR A 29 -2.34 17.93 -0.91
C TYR A 29 -1.85 17.09 -2.07
N THR A 30 -1.76 17.67 -3.26
CA THR A 30 -1.14 17.08 -4.45
C THR A 30 -0.14 18.08 -5.00
N ASN A 31 1.14 17.70 -5.11
CA ASN A 31 2.22 18.59 -5.56
C ASN A 31 2.25 19.95 -4.80
N GLY A 32 2.01 19.91 -3.49
CA GLY A 32 1.98 21.11 -2.63
C GLY A 32 0.69 21.94 -2.68
N ALA A 33 -0.20 21.68 -3.65
CA ALA A 33 -1.51 22.33 -3.73
C ALA A 33 -2.58 21.52 -2.99
N LYS A 34 -3.48 22.20 -2.28
CA LYS A 34 -4.62 21.57 -1.61
C LYS A 34 -5.62 21.06 -2.65
N ALA A 35 -5.86 19.75 -2.68
CA ALA A 35 -6.74 19.07 -3.62
C ALA A 35 -8.10 18.70 -3.02
N LEU A 36 -8.17 18.46 -1.71
CA LEU A 36 -9.40 18.13 -0.98
C LEU A 36 -9.37 18.73 0.43
N THR A 37 -10.54 19.10 0.94
CA THR A 37 -10.78 19.29 2.37
C THR A 37 -12.11 18.68 2.76
N VAL A 38 -12.13 17.94 3.87
CA VAL A 38 -13.31 17.32 4.46
C VAL A 38 -13.37 17.67 5.95
N LYS A 39 -14.58 17.59 6.52
CA LYS A 39 -14.81 17.64 7.97
C LYS A 39 -15.29 16.26 8.43
N GLY A 40 -14.96 15.89 9.65
CA GLY A 40 -15.37 14.62 10.23
C GLY A 40 -15.62 14.71 11.73
N ALA A 41 -16.09 13.62 12.31
CA ALA A 41 -16.40 13.54 13.74
C ALA A 41 -15.14 13.44 14.62
N ASN A 42 -14.04 12.92 14.07
CA ASN A 42 -12.75 12.76 14.73
C ASN A 42 -11.62 12.60 13.68
N LEU A 43 -10.38 12.42 14.14
CA LEU A 43 -9.23 12.23 13.26
C LEU A 43 -9.32 10.98 12.39
N ASP A 44 -9.85 9.87 12.91
CA ASP A 44 -9.97 8.60 12.16
C ASP A 44 -10.98 8.72 11.01
N ASP A 45 -12.13 9.34 11.28
CA ASP A 45 -13.14 9.62 10.25
C ASP A 45 -12.58 10.54 9.17
N CYS A 46 -11.93 11.65 9.56
CA CYS A 46 -11.28 12.55 8.61
C CYS A 46 -10.22 11.82 7.78
N PHE A 47 -9.41 10.97 8.41
CA PHE A 47 -8.33 10.25 7.75
C PHE A 47 -8.87 9.19 6.79
N ALA A 48 -9.91 8.45 7.18
CA ALA A 48 -10.60 7.48 6.33
C ALA A 48 -11.20 8.16 5.08
N GLN A 49 -11.80 9.34 5.23
CA GLN A 49 -12.36 10.09 4.10
C GLN A 49 -11.27 10.53 3.09
N VAL A 50 -10.13 11.05 3.57
CA VAL A 50 -9.03 11.45 2.67
C VAL A 50 -8.33 10.24 2.04
N GLN A 51 -8.24 9.11 2.74
CA GLN A 51 -7.76 7.85 2.18
C GLN A 51 -8.69 7.31 1.11
N ALA A 52 -10.01 7.30 1.34
CA ALA A 52 -11.00 6.85 0.37
C ALA A 52 -10.94 7.69 -0.92
N TRP A 53 -10.89 9.02 -0.79
CA TRP A 53 -10.72 9.91 -1.95
C TRP A 53 -9.43 9.63 -2.71
N THR A 54 -8.31 9.46 -2.00
CA THR A 54 -7.01 9.17 -2.63
C THR A 54 -7.03 7.82 -3.35
N SER A 55 -7.64 6.82 -2.73
CA SER A 55 -7.83 5.48 -3.30
C SER A 55 -8.64 5.55 -4.59
N GLN A 56 -9.72 6.32 -4.63
CA GLN A 56 -10.52 6.55 -5.84
C GLN A 56 -9.69 7.21 -6.95
N ARG A 57 -8.88 8.23 -6.64
CA ARG A 57 -8.00 8.88 -7.62
C ARG A 57 -6.94 7.95 -8.19
N LEU A 58 -6.38 7.08 -7.36
CA LEU A 58 -5.43 6.07 -7.82
C LEU A 58 -6.13 5.02 -8.69
N ALA A 59 -7.35 4.60 -8.33
CA ALA A 59 -8.15 3.69 -9.14
C ALA A 59 -8.53 4.28 -10.50
N GLU A 60 -8.85 5.58 -10.58
CA GLU A 60 -9.05 6.29 -11.85
C GLU A 60 -7.80 6.25 -12.74
N LYS A 61 -6.61 6.47 -12.14
CA LYS A 61 -5.32 6.36 -12.86
C LYS A 61 -5.00 4.93 -13.30
N ALA A 62 -5.30 3.94 -12.46
CA ALA A 62 -5.16 2.53 -12.79
C ALA A 62 -6.00 2.15 -14.01
N ARG A 63 -7.28 2.53 -14.03
CA ARG A 63 -8.18 2.29 -15.17
C ARG A 63 -7.69 2.96 -16.45
N ALA A 64 -7.08 4.14 -16.34
CA ALA A 64 -6.50 4.85 -17.48
C ALA A 64 -5.29 4.12 -18.10
N ARG A 65 -4.65 3.19 -17.39
CA ARG A 65 -3.63 2.28 -17.97
C ARG A 65 -4.23 1.17 -18.82
N ASN A 66 -5.54 0.95 -18.77
CA ASN A 66 -6.25 -0.03 -19.60
C ASN A 66 -5.63 -1.44 -19.55
N GLY A 67 -5.35 -1.93 -18.34
CA GLY A 67 -4.78 -3.27 -18.11
C GLY A 67 -3.30 -3.44 -18.47
N LEU A 68 -2.58 -2.38 -18.87
CA LEU A 68 -1.16 -2.47 -19.17
C LEU A 68 -0.34 -2.76 -17.90
N VAL A 69 0.34 -3.92 -17.92
CA VAL A 69 1.28 -4.34 -16.89
C VAL A 69 2.45 -3.35 -16.84
N PRO A 70 2.83 -2.82 -15.66
CA PRO A 70 3.99 -1.97 -15.53
C PRO A 70 5.29 -2.65 -15.95
N GLU A 71 6.15 -1.88 -16.61
CA GLU A 71 7.50 -2.35 -16.94
C GLU A 71 8.36 -2.45 -15.67
N VAL A 72 9.32 -3.37 -15.68
CA VAL A 72 10.28 -3.53 -14.57
C VAL A 72 10.99 -2.22 -14.25
N GLY A 73 11.37 -1.44 -15.26
CA GLY A 73 12.03 -0.14 -15.06
C GLY A 73 11.15 0.89 -14.33
N GLU A 74 9.86 0.93 -14.64
CA GLU A 74 8.87 1.79 -13.96
C GLU A 74 8.75 1.40 -12.48
N LEU A 75 8.60 0.11 -12.21
CA LEU A 75 8.51 -0.44 -10.86
C LEU A 75 9.81 -0.25 -10.07
N THR A 76 10.99 -0.41 -10.69
CA THR A 76 12.28 -0.18 -10.04
C THR A 76 12.40 1.27 -9.60
N ALA A 77 12.02 2.22 -10.46
CA ALA A 77 12.03 3.64 -10.12
C ALA A 77 11.05 3.95 -8.99
N ALA A 78 9.86 3.33 -8.99
CA ALA A 78 8.87 3.45 -7.92
C ALA A 78 9.39 2.91 -6.58
N PHE A 79 9.99 1.72 -6.59
CA PHE A 79 10.60 1.11 -5.41
C PHE A 79 11.66 2.02 -4.77
N ARG A 80 12.53 2.63 -5.58
CA ARG A 80 13.52 3.60 -5.09
C ARG A 80 12.90 4.85 -4.48
N ARG A 81 11.75 5.31 -5.00
CA ARG A 81 11.05 6.48 -4.44
C ARG A 81 10.38 6.17 -3.10
N ILE A 82 9.85 4.96 -2.93
CA ILE A 82 9.19 4.56 -1.67
C ILE A 82 10.16 4.06 -0.61
N GLU A 83 11.38 3.63 -0.98
CA GLU A 83 12.39 3.06 -0.07
C GLU A 83 12.52 3.80 1.27
N PRO A 84 12.64 5.15 1.33
CA PRO A 84 12.78 5.86 2.61
C PRO A 84 11.60 5.71 3.58
N ARG A 85 10.49 5.12 3.09
CA ARG A 85 9.20 4.98 3.78
C ARG A 85 8.86 3.51 4.01
N VAL A 86 9.69 2.59 3.54
CA VAL A 86 9.53 1.14 3.77
C VAL A 86 10.29 0.75 5.03
N HIS A 87 9.62 0.06 5.95
CA HIS A 87 10.22 -0.39 7.21
C HIS A 87 10.90 -1.77 7.04
N ASP A 88 11.89 -2.07 7.89
CA ASP A 88 12.63 -3.34 7.90
C ASP A 88 11.74 -4.60 7.84
N GLY A 89 10.62 -4.66 8.59
CA GLY A 89 9.70 -5.80 8.53
C GLY A 89 9.04 -5.96 7.15
N GLN A 90 8.75 -4.85 6.46
CA GLN A 90 8.22 -4.89 5.09
C GLN A 90 9.29 -5.38 4.10
N LEU A 91 10.54 -4.94 4.27
CA LEU A 91 11.67 -5.42 3.47
C LEU A 91 11.95 -6.90 3.72
N ALA A 92 11.87 -7.35 4.97
CA ALA A 92 12.07 -8.75 5.34
C ALA A 92 11.01 -9.65 4.69
N MET A 93 9.74 -9.23 4.74
CA MET A 93 8.64 -9.90 4.01
C MET A 93 8.87 -9.96 2.51
N LEU A 94 9.25 -8.83 1.87
CA LEU A 94 9.51 -8.78 0.43
C LEU A 94 10.67 -9.70 0.03
N ARG A 95 11.78 -9.67 0.78
CA ARG A 95 12.96 -10.54 0.59
C ARG A 95 12.60 -12.01 0.72
N ALA A 96 11.83 -12.38 1.74
CA ALA A 96 11.37 -13.75 1.93
C ALA A 96 10.50 -14.20 0.76
N HIS A 97 9.58 -13.36 0.30
CA HIS A 97 8.70 -13.66 -0.82
C HIS A 97 9.47 -13.83 -2.15
N VAL A 98 10.47 -12.98 -2.42
CA VAL A 98 11.35 -13.12 -3.60
C VAL A 98 12.14 -14.43 -3.57
N LYS A 99 12.60 -14.86 -2.39
CA LYS A 99 13.40 -16.09 -2.21
C LYS A 99 12.57 -17.36 -2.10
N ALA A 100 11.28 -17.23 -1.84
CA ALA A 100 10.39 -18.38 -1.68
C ALA A 100 10.33 -19.20 -2.98
N LYS A 101 10.15 -20.52 -2.83
CA LYS A 101 10.01 -21.42 -3.98
C LYS A 101 8.83 -20.98 -4.84
N ASP A 102 9.04 -20.89 -6.15
CA ASP A 102 8.07 -20.39 -7.13
C ASP A 102 7.55 -18.97 -6.82
N ARG A 103 8.26 -18.23 -5.93
CA ARG A 103 7.83 -16.96 -5.34
C ARG A 103 6.47 -17.04 -4.66
N ARG A 104 6.19 -18.17 -4.00
CA ARG A 104 4.94 -18.44 -3.30
C ARG A 104 5.17 -18.45 -1.80
N ILE A 105 4.37 -17.69 -1.05
CA ILE A 105 4.51 -17.56 0.40
C ILE A 105 3.14 -17.43 1.08
N THR A 106 2.98 -18.01 2.26
CA THR A 106 1.76 -17.81 3.06
C THR A 106 1.84 -16.56 3.93
N ALA A 107 0.69 -16.06 4.40
CA ALA A 107 0.66 -14.95 5.35
C ALA A 107 1.39 -15.27 6.68
N THR A 108 1.41 -16.54 7.09
CA THR A 108 2.15 -17.02 8.26
C THR A 108 3.65 -17.00 8.02
N GLU A 109 4.11 -17.40 6.84
CA GLU A 109 5.53 -17.33 6.45
C GLU A 109 6.00 -15.88 6.31
N LEU A 110 5.16 -14.98 5.79
CA LEU A 110 5.43 -13.53 5.80
C LEU A 110 5.59 -13.00 7.23
N ALA A 111 4.69 -13.40 8.14
CA ALA A 111 4.79 -13.01 9.55
C ALA A 111 6.08 -13.49 10.19
N ALA A 112 6.46 -14.75 9.95
CA ALA A 112 7.70 -15.32 10.44
C ALA A 112 8.93 -14.57 9.91
N ALA A 113 8.95 -14.21 8.63
CA ALA A 113 10.03 -13.46 8.01
C ALA A 113 10.26 -12.07 8.62
N ALA A 114 9.21 -11.42 9.13
CA ALA A 114 9.26 -10.11 9.76
C ALA A 114 9.15 -10.14 11.29
N GLU A 115 9.26 -11.33 11.90
CA GLU A 115 9.19 -11.53 13.35
C GLU A 115 7.88 -11.01 13.98
N TYR A 116 6.80 -11.02 13.20
CA TYR A 116 5.47 -10.68 13.68
C TYR A 116 4.81 -11.89 14.36
N LYS A 117 4.08 -11.62 15.45
CA LYS A 117 3.39 -12.67 16.24
C LYS A 117 2.24 -13.37 15.50
N GLY A 118 1.70 -12.75 14.44
CA GLY A 118 0.53 -13.25 13.74
C GLY A 118 0.40 -12.67 12.34
N HIS A 119 -0.36 -13.36 11.51
CA HIS A 119 -0.57 -13.00 10.11
C HIS A 119 -1.33 -11.68 9.93
N GLU A 120 -2.06 -11.21 10.94
CA GLU A 120 -2.77 -9.92 10.90
C GLU A 120 -1.80 -8.75 10.76
N ALA A 121 -0.72 -8.76 11.55
CA ALA A 121 0.32 -7.73 11.47
C ALA A 121 1.06 -7.81 10.12
N ALA A 122 1.37 -9.02 9.65
CA ALA A 122 1.98 -9.22 8.33
C ALA A 122 1.08 -8.68 7.21
N ASN A 123 -0.22 -9.00 7.22
CA ASN A 123 -1.19 -8.52 6.24
C ASN A 123 -1.30 -6.99 6.24
N LEU A 124 -1.34 -6.37 7.43
CA LEU A 124 -1.37 -4.90 7.55
C LEU A 124 -0.11 -4.28 6.93
N HIS A 125 1.08 -4.75 7.33
CA HIS A 125 2.34 -4.18 6.88
C HIS A 125 2.66 -4.50 5.42
N TYR A 126 2.29 -5.68 4.93
CA TYR A 126 2.52 -6.07 3.54
C TYR A 126 1.52 -5.40 2.58
N GLY A 127 0.25 -5.29 2.99
CA GLY A 127 -0.73 -4.45 2.29
C GLY A 127 -0.31 -2.99 2.26
N ARG A 128 0.33 -2.50 3.34
CA ARG A 128 0.89 -1.15 3.39
C ARG A 128 2.05 -0.93 2.41
N LEU A 129 2.92 -1.92 2.22
CA LEU A 129 3.95 -1.88 1.17
C LEU A 129 3.30 -1.81 -0.22
N GLY A 130 2.26 -2.61 -0.45
CA GLY A 130 1.46 -2.57 -1.66
C GLY A 130 0.83 -1.20 -1.92
N TRP A 131 0.31 -0.53 -0.87
CA TRP A 131 -0.24 0.82 -0.96
C TRP A 131 0.80 1.86 -1.41
N LEU A 132 2.01 1.79 -0.86
CA LEU A 132 3.09 2.69 -1.25
C LEU A 132 3.46 2.51 -2.72
N LEU A 133 3.63 1.27 -3.17
CA LEU A 133 3.96 0.98 -4.58
C LEU A 133 2.80 1.37 -5.51
N TYR A 134 1.56 1.07 -5.12
CA TYR A 134 0.36 1.45 -5.86
C TYR A 134 0.21 2.96 -6.03
N GLY A 135 0.61 3.75 -5.02
CA GLY A 135 0.65 5.20 -5.12
C GLY A 135 1.55 5.73 -6.21
N GLU A 136 2.67 5.05 -6.46
CA GLU A 136 3.64 5.40 -7.50
C GLU A 136 3.24 4.86 -8.87
N VAL A 137 2.73 3.63 -8.91
CA VAL A 137 2.39 2.91 -10.14
C VAL A 137 1.01 2.27 -9.98
N PRO A 138 -0.07 3.04 -10.18
CA PRO A 138 -1.42 2.52 -9.99
C PRO A 138 -1.76 1.49 -11.07
N THR A 139 -2.16 0.28 -10.69
CA THR A 139 -2.64 -0.80 -11.58
C THR A 139 -4.05 -1.26 -11.20
N ASP A 140 -4.77 -1.92 -12.09
CA ASP A 140 -6.11 -2.42 -11.71
C ASP A 140 -5.98 -3.48 -10.62
N LEU A 141 -6.63 -3.25 -9.48
CA LEU A 141 -6.62 -4.12 -8.31
C LEU A 141 -8.04 -4.62 -8.01
N PRO A 142 -8.19 -5.86 -7.52
CA PRO A 142 -9.46 -6.34 -7.03
C PRO A 142 -9.88 -5.56 -5.78
N GLU A 143 -11.17 -5.21 -5.71
CA GLU A 143 -11.78 -4.56 -4.56
C GLU A 143 -12.17 -5.61 -3.50
N SER A 144 -12.03 -5.23 -2.23
CA SER A 144 -12.55 -5.99 -1.10
C SER A 144 -14.09 -6.00 -1.16
N PRO A 145 -14.75 -7.17 -1.23
CA PRO A 145 -16.21 -7.25 -1.23
C PRO A 145 -16.85 -6.67 0.03
N ARG A 146 -16.08 -6.56 1.13
CA ARG A 146 -16.55 -6.06 2.43
C ARG A 146 -16.40 -4.55 2.56
N GLU A 147 -15.26 -4.02 2.14
CA GLU A 147 -14.86 -2.63 2.39
C GLU A 147 -15.05 -1.73 1.17
N GLY A 148 -15.25 -2.30 -0.03
CA GLY A 148 -15.35 -1.54 -1.29
C GLY A 148 -14.05 -0.80 -1.66
N LEU A 149 -12.92 -1.15 -1.03
CA LEU A 149 -11.61 -0.56 -1.27
C LEU A 149 -10.68 -1.59 -1.93
N PRO A 150 -9.73 -1.16 -2.78
CA PRO A 150 -8.71 -2.05 -3.35
C PRO A 150 -7.92 -2.80 -2.27
N VAL A 151 -7.66 -4.08 -2.49
CA VAL A 151 -6.77 -4.86 -1.63
C VAL A 151 -5.33 -4.65 -2.10
N TYR A 152 -4.61 -3.74 -1.44
CA TYR A 152 -3.30 -3.27 -1.93
C TYR A 152 -2.20 -4.32 -2.00
N THR A 153 -2.32 -5.46 -1.29
CA THR A 153 -1.39 -6.58 -1.47
C THR A 153 -1.34 -7.08 -2.92
N PHE A 154 -2.43 -6.92 -3.68
CA PHE A 154 -2.47 -7.27 -5.10
C PHE A 154 -1.60 -6.37 -6.00
N ALA A 155 -1.14 -5.21 -5.50
CA ALA A 155 -0.12 -4.43 -6.19
C ALA A 155 1.25 -5.15 -6.22
N LEU A 156 1.46 -6.12 -5.32
CA LEU A 156 2.71 -6.88 -5.21
C LEU A 156 2.56 -8.30 -5.79
N ALA A 157 1.46 -8.98 -5.48
CA ALA A 157 1.33 -10.42 -5.62
C ALA A 157 -0.09 -10.85 -5.97
N ASP A 158 -0.25 -11.96 -6.69
CA ASP A 158 -1.55 -12.59 -6.86
C ASP A 158 -1.83 -13.54 -5.70
N GLY A 159 -3.09 -13.61 -5.26
CA GLY A 159 -3.49 -14.35 -4.08
C GLY A 159 -4.53 -15.42 -4.38
N GLU A 160 -4.39 -16.57 -3.73
CA GLU A 160 -5.43 -17.60 -3.67
C GLU A 160 -5.60 -18.11 -2.24
N ARG A 161 -6.81 -18.60 -1.94
CA ARG A 161 -7.08 -19.25 -0.66
C ARG A 161 -6.73 -20.73 -0.73
N GLN A 162 -5.89 -21.19 0.19
CA GLN A 162 -5.63 -22.60 0.42
C GLN A 162 -6.00 -22.96 1.86
N GLY A 163 -7.20 -23.54 2.04
CA GLY A 163 -7.75 -23.82 3.36
C GLY A 163 -8.01 -22.52 4.15
N ALA A 164 -7.35 -22.38 5.30
CA ALA A 164 -7.48 -21.22 6.18
C ALA A 164 -6.53 -20.06 5.82
N GLU A 165 -5.50 -20.31 5.00
CA GLU A 165 -4.46 -19.32 4.71
C GLU A 165 -4.59 -18.74 3.30
N TRP A 166 -4.18 -17.47 3.17
CA TRP A 166 -3.86 -16.89 1.87
C TRP A 166 -2.45 -17.31 1.48
N VAL A 167 -2.32 -17.76 0.23
CA VAL A 167 -1.04 -18.00 -0.43
C VAL A 167 -0.87 -16.95 -1.50
N TRP A 168 0.21 -16.18 -1.37
CA TRP A 168 0.59 -15.12 -2.28
C TRP A 168 1.65 -15.61 -3.25
N THR A 169 1.52 -15.26 -4.52
CA THR A 169 2.53 -15.48 -5.57
C THR A 169 3.03 -14.12 -6.04
N LEU A 170 4.30 -13.81 -5.79
CA LEU A 170 4.87 -12.51 -6.16
C LEU A 170 4.87 -12.35 -7.68
N ARG A 171 4.37 -11.20 -8.16
CA ARG A 171 4.36 -10.89 -9.59
C ARG A 171 5.80 -10.84 -10.12
N PRO A 172 6.08 -11.42 -11.30
CA PRO A 172 7.44 -11.54 -11.79
C PRO A 172 8.11 -10.18 -12.02
N GLU A 173 7.38 -9.20 -12.52
CA GLU A 173 7.84 -7.83 -12.73
C GLU A 173 8.15 -7.11 -11.40
N VAL A 174 7.35 -7.35 -10.36
CA VAL A 174 7.57 -6.81 -9.00
C VAL A 174 8.82 -7.42 -8.39
N ALA A 175 9.00 -8.74 -8.50
CA ALA A 175 10.18 -9.44 -8.02
C ALA A 175 11.47 -8.92 -8.68
N ALA A 176 11.48 -8.83 -10.01
CA ALA A 176 12.62 -8.31 -10.76
C ALA A 176 12.93 -6.86 -10.40
N ALA A 177 11.88 -6.03 -10.24
CA ALA A 177 12.04 -4.64 -9.90
C ALA A 177 12.58 -4.42 -8.48
N ALA A 178 12.14 -5.23 -7.51
CA ALA A 178 12.63 -5.19 -6.13
C ALA A 178 14.12 -5.54 -6.03
N VAL A 179 14.57 -6.56 -6.77
CA VAL A 179 15.99 -6.94 -6.86
C VAL A 179 16.80 -5.82 -7.54
N ALA A 180 16.32 -5.28 -8.66
CA ALA A 180 17.00 -4.19 -9.36
C ALA A 180 17.04 -2.86 -8.57
N ALA A 181 16.11 -2.69 -7.63
CA ALA A 181 16.10 -1.57 -6.68
C ALA A 181 17.02 -1.79 -5.47
N GLY A 182 17.55 -3.00 -5.25
CA GLY A 182 18.37 -3.35 -4.09
C GLY A 182 17.57 -3.64 -2.82
N LEU A 183 16.26 -3.82 -2.92
CA LEU A 183 15.37 -4.06 -1.79
C LEU A 183 15.23 -5.55 -1.44
N ALA A 184 15.46 -6.43 -2.42
CA ALA A 184 15.30 -7.89 -2.30
C ALA A 184 16.56 -8.69 -2.67
#